data_AF-A0A444VYL3-F1
#
_entry.id   AF-A0A444VYL3-F1
#
_cell.length_a   1.000
_cell.length_b   1.000
_cell.length_c   1.000
_cell.angle_alpha   90.00
_cell.angle_beta   90.00
_cell.angle_gamma   90.00
#
_symmetry.space_group_name_H-M   'P 1'
#
loop_
_entity.id
_entity.type
_entity.pdbx_description
1 polymer ?
#
loop_
_entity_poly.entity_id
_entity_poly.type
_entity_poly.pdbx_seq_one_letter_code
_entity_poly.pdbx_strand_id
1 'polypeptide(L)'
;MQKKLVILVLLIVFSFRARAQNETYYKTDKVGEKYAYVDVIKTYEKVAAKGYKSVDLFQKLGNSSYSNCELEKAAEWYTKLFSLTTDLEPVYYYRYAESLRFICENAKADAIIEKLKRKSKTSIKKKV
;
A
#
# COMPACT_ATOMS: atom_id res chain seq x y z
N MET A 1 32.60 -13.18 34.87
CA MET A 1 32.03 -12.42 33.73
C MET A 1 31.02 -13.22 32.91
N GLN A 2 31.19 -14.54 32.75
CA GLN A 2 30.27 -15.41 31.98
C GLN A 2 28.80 -15.41 32.48
N LYS A 3 28.55 -15.38 33.80
CA LYS A 3 27.18 -15.31 34.35
C LYS A 3 26.44 -14.01 33.98
N LYS A 4 27.15 -12.89 33.79
CA LYS A 4 26.57 -11.61 33.36
C LYS A 4 26.19 -11.64 31.86
N LEU A 5 26.96 -12.35 31.04
CA LEU A 5 26.66 -12.58 29.63
C LEU A 5 25.40 -13.46 29.44
N VAL A 6 25.23 -14.50 30.27
CA VAL A 6 24.03 -15.36 30.20
C VAL A 6 22.75 -14.59 30.53
N ILE A 7 22.78 -13.69 31.53
CA ILE A 7 21.64 -12.85 31.90
C ILE A 7 21.30 -11.82 30.79
N LEU A 8 22.32 -11.28 30.12
CA LEU A 8 22.15 -10.33 29.01
C LEU A 8 21.48 -11.00 27.80
N VAL A 9 21.84 -12.24 27.48
CA VAL A 9 21.23 -13.00 26.37
C VAL A 9 19.76 -13.34 26.67
N LEU A 10 19.42 -13.64 27.92
CA LEU A 10 18.06 -13.98 28.34
C LEU A 10 17.07 -12.80 28.25
N LEU A 11 17.56 -11.56 28.45
CA LEU A 11 16.77 -10.33 28.32
C LEU A 11 16.42 -9.98 26.86
N ILE A 12 17.28 -10.35 25.90
CA ILE A 12 17.06 -10.08 24.48
C ILE A 12 15.96 -11.01 23.92
N VAL A 13 15.92 -12.26 24.36
CA VAL A 13 14.91 -13.26 23.93
C VAL A 13 13.50 -12.88 24.39
N PHE A 14 13.34 -12.19 25.54
CA PHE A 14 12.04 -11.77 26.05
C PHE A 14 11.44 -10.54 25.31
N SER A 15 12.25 -9.85 24.50
CA SER A 15 11.86 -8.64 23.78
C SER A 15 11.19 -8.91 22.42
N PHE A 16 11.17 -10.17 21.97
CA PHE A 16 10.43 -10.59 20.77
C PHE A 16 8.94 -10.79 21.08
N ARG A 17 8.25 -9.71 21.42
CA ARG A 17 6.79 -9.64 21.32
C ARG A 17 6.47 -9.11 19.92
N ALA A 18 6.32 -10.02 18.97
CA ALA A 18 5.75 -9.70 17.66
C ALA A 18 4.35 -9.11 17.89
N ARG A 19 4.21 -7.79 17.76
CA ARG A 19 2.91 -7.15 17.70
C ARG A 19 2.40 -7.29 16.27
N ALA A 20 1.76 -8.41 15.98
CA ALA A 20 0.80 -8.47 14.88
C ALA A 20 -0.47 -7.75 15.34
N GLN A 21 -0.44 -6.40 15.33
CA GLN A 21 -1.69 -5.64 15.39
C GLN A 21 -2.35 -5.81 14.04
N ASN A 22 -3.26 -6.77 13.95
CA ASN A 22 -4.16 -6.89 12.82
C ASN A 22 -4.90 -5.56 12.62
N GLU A 23 -5.07 -5.24 11.35
CA GLU A 23 -5.58 -3.98 10.81
C GLU A 23 -6.88 -3.53 11.48
N THR A 24 -7.05 -2.21 11.60
CA THR A 24 -8.14 -1.53 12.30
C THR A 24 -9.53 -2.05 11.90
N TYR A 25 -10.22 -2.66 12.86
CA TYR A 25 -11.64 -3.01 12.77
C TYR A 25 -12.49 -1.75 13.00
N TYR A 26 -13.25 -1.34 11.99
CA TYR A 26 -14.23 -0.26 12.14
C TYR A 26 -15.56 -0.84 12.66
N LYS A 27 -16.09 -0.25 13.73
CA LYS A 27 -17.42 -0.56 14.28
C LYS A 27 -18.50 -0.07 13.31
N THR A 28 -19.47 -0.93 12.98
CA THR A 28 -20.74 -0.51 12.36
C THR A 28 -21.92 -1.23 13.01
N ASP A 29 -23.07 -0.55 12.98
CA ASP A 29 -24.24 -0.70 13.84
C ASP A 29 -24.76 -2.12 14.12
N LYS A 30 -25.30 -2.28 15.34
CA LYS A 30 -26.04 -3.48 15.78
C LYS A 30 -27.24 -3.72 14.86
N VAL A 31 -27.16 -4.77 14.04
CA VAL A 31 -28.35 -5.42 13.48
C VAL A 31 -28.58 -6.71 14.26
N GLY A 32 -29.13 -6.59 15.48
CA GLY A 32 -29.39 -7.71 16.40
C GLY A 32 -28.16 -8.17 17.22
N GLU A 33 -28.14 -9.46 17.62
CA GLU A 33 -27.08 -10.08 18.45
C GLU A 33 -25.80 -10.48 17.67
N LYS A 34 -25.75 -10.25 16.35
CA LYS A 34 -24.61 -10.65 15.51
C LYS A 34 -23.91 -9.42 14.95
N TYR A 35 -22.61 -9.30 15.20
CA TYR A 35 -21.76 -8.30 14.56
C TYR A 35 -21.63 -8.62 13.06
N ALA A 36 -22.07 -7.72 12.19
CA ALA A 36 -21.79 -7.82 10.76
C ALA A 36 -20.40 -7.23 10.50
N TYR A 37 -19.45 -8.08 10.09
CA TYR A 37 -18.12 -7.64 9.72
C TYR A 37 -18.12 -7.09 8.28
N VAL A 38 -17.90 -5.78 8.13
CA VAL A 38 -17.80 -5.14 6.83
C VAL A 38 -16.33 -5.04 6.43
N ASP A 39 -15.97 -5.81 5.42
CA ASP A 39 -14.68 -5.69 4.74
C ASP A 39 -14.70 -4.41 3.87
N VAL A 40 -13.98 -3.40 4.35
CA VAL A 40 -13.92 -2.07 3.73
C VAL A 40 -13.31 -2.14 2.33
N ILE A 41 -12.30 -2.99 2.13
CA ILE A 41 -11.63 -3.15 0.84
C ILE A 41 -12.58 -3.78 -0.17
N LYS A 42 -13.32 -4.84 0.21
CA LYS A 42 -14.38 -5.41 -0.64
C LYS A 42 -15.48 -4.42 -0.95
N THR A 43 -15.81 -3.53 -0.02
CA THR A 43 -16.80 -2.47 -0.25
C THR A 43 -16.28 -1.47 -1.30
N TYR A 44 -15.02 -1.06 -1.20
CA TYR A 44 -14.37 -0.21 -2.21
C TYR A 44 -14.26 -0.87 -3.58
N GLU A 45 -14.00 -2.17 -3.66
CA GLU A 45 -14.00 -2.91 -4.93
C GLU A 45 -15.37 -2.90 -5.59
N LYS A 46 -16.44 -3.11 -4.82
CA LYS A 46 -17.83 -3.01 -5.31
C LYS A 46 -18.14 -1.61 -5.80
N VAL A 47 -17.69 -0.57 -5.10
CA VAL A 47 -17.87 0.83 -5.51
C VAL A 47 -17.12 1.11 -6.81
N ALA A 48 -15.87 0.64 -6.94
CA ALA A 48 -15.09 0.74 -8.17
C ALA A 48 -15.74 -0.01 -9.34
N ALA A 49 -16.28 -1.22 -9.09
CA ALA A 49 -16.97 -2.04 -10.07
C ALA A 49 -18.26 -1.38 -10.60
N LYS A 50 -18.92 -0.54 -9.78
CA LYS A 50 -20.04 0.30 -10.22
C LYS A 50 -19.61 1.51 -11.07
N GLY A 51 -18.32 1.65 -11.35
CA GLY A 51 -17.78 2.71 -12.20
C GLY A 51 -17.39 3.98 -11.45
N TYR A 52 -17.50 4.01 -10.11
CA TYR A 52 -17.01 5.15 -9.34
C TYR A 52 -15.48 5.20 -9.39
N LYS A 53 -14.93 6.39 -9.60
CA LYS A 53 -13.50 6.63 -9.75
C LYS A 53 -13.10 7.83 -8.91
N SER A 54 -12.13 7.66 -8.03
CA SER A 54 -11.49 8.78 -7.33
C SER A 54 -10.05 8.42 -7.00
N VAL A 55 -9.24 9.45 -6.77
CA VAL A 55 -7.84 9.29 -6.34
C VAL A 55 -7.79 8.52 -5.01
N ASP A 56 -8.59 8.94 -4.03
CA ASP A 56 -8.67 8.29 -2.71
C ASP A 56 -9.07 6.80 -2.80
N LEU A 57 -10.07 6.49 -3.63
CA LEU A 57 -10.53 5.11 -3.81
C LEU A 57 -9.41 4.23 -4.37
N PHE A 58 -8.75 4.65 -5.45
CA PHE A 58 -7.71 3.84 -6.07
C PHE A 58 -6.40 3.83 -5.26
N GLN A 59 -6.12 4.86 -4.46
CA GLN A 59 -5.04 4.81 -3.47
C GLN A 59 -5.31 3.76 -2.40
N LYS A 60 -6.51 3.73 -1.82
CA LYS A 60 -6.87 2.75 -0.77
C LYS A 60 -6.84 1.32 -1.30
N LEU A 61 -7.40 1.10 -2.48
CA LEU A 61 -7.39 -0.21 -3.14
C LEU A 61 -5.96 -0.65 -3.51
N GLY A 62 -5.18 0.21 -4.17
CA GLY A 62 -3.80 -0.10 -4.54
C GLY A 62 -2.89 -0.34 -3.34
N ASN A 63 -3.01 0.48 -2.28
CA ASN A 63 -2.24 0.33 -1.05
C ASN A 63 -2.58 -0.98 -0.33
N SER A 64 -3.86 -1.32 -0.21
CA SER A 64 -4.28 -2.58 0.41
C SER A 64 -3.78 -3.80 -0.36
N SER A 65 -3.98 -3.83 -1.69
CA SER A 65 -3.48 -4.92 -2.52
C SER A 65 -1.96 -5.05 -2.45
N TYR A 66 -1.22 -3.95 -2.48
CA TYR A 66 0.23 -3.96 -2.37
C TYR A 66 0.70 -4.47 -0.99
N SER A 67 0.08 -4.01 0.10
CA SER A 67 0.38 -4.46 1.47
C SER A 67 0.09 -5.94 1.69
N ASN A 68 -0.90 -6.49 0.99
CA ASN A 68 -1.26 -7.91 1.02
C ASN A 68 -0.46 -8.78 0.03
N CYS A 69 0.57 -8.22 -0.61
CA CYS A 69 1.36 -8.88 -1.66
C CYS A 69 0.54 -9.34 -2.89
N GLU A 70 -0.67 -8.81 -3.07
CA GLU A 70 -1.51 -9.02 -4.26
C GLU A 70 -1.04 -8.09 -5.39
N LEU A 71 0.19 -8.28 -5.85
CA LEU A 71 0.87 -7.31 -6.72
C LEU A 71 0.24 -7.16 -8.11
N GLU A 72 -0.38 -8.22 -8.65
CA GLU A 72 -1.16 -8.14 -9.89
C GLU A 72 -2.35 -7.20 -9.73
N LYS A 73 -3.11 -7.35 -8.64
CA LYS A 73 -4.26 -6.49 -8.32
C LYS A 73 -3.83 -5.06 -8.00
N ALA A 74 -2.70 -4.90 -7.31
CA ALA A 74 -2.10 -3.60 -7.07
C ALA A 74 -1.73 -2.90 -8.39
N ALA A 75 -1.18 -3.63 -9.37
CA ALA A 75 -0.89 -3.08 -10.70
C ALA A 75 -2.16 -2.54 -11.38
N GLU A 76 -3.28 -3.26 -11.29
CA GLU A 76 -4.56 -2.78 -11.83
C GLU A 76 -5.04 -1.47 -11.17
N TRP A 77 -5.05 -1.43 -9.84
CA TRP A 77 -5.52 -0.26 -9.10
C TRP A 77 -4.62 0.94 -9.29
N TYR A 78 -3.30 0.74 -9.27
CA TYR A 78 -2.36 1.82 -9.56
C TYR A 78 -2.46 2.29 -11.01
N THR A 79 -2.72 1.41 -11.97
CA THR A 79 -3.00 1.83 -13.36
C THR A 79 -4.18 2.79 -13.42
N LYS A 80 -5.29 2.46 -12.73
CA LYS A 80 -6.46 3.34 -12.63
C LYS A 80 -6.13 4.64 -11.91
N LEU A 81 -5.39 4.59 -10.80
CA LEU A 81 -4.93 5.78 -10.07
C LEU A 81 -4.11 6.72 -10.96
N PHE A 82 -3.11 6.19 -11.67
CA PHE A 82 -2.21 6.96 -12.54
C PHE A 82 -2.91 7.50 -13.80
N SER A 83 -4.07 6.93 -14.19
CA SER A 83 -4.93 7.50 -15.22
C SER A 83 -5.72 8.72 -14.77
N LEU A 84 -5.96 8.88 -13.46
CA LEU A 84 -6.67 10.04 -12.90
C LEU A 84 -5.71 11.18 -12.59
N THR A 85 -4.53 10.88 -12.07
CA THR A 85 -3.55 11.89 -11.68
C THR A 85 -2.13 11.34 -11.71
N THR A 86 -1.17 12.23 -11.92
CA THR A 86 0.26 11.96 -11.70
C THR A 86 0.83 12.83 -10.57
N ASP A 87 0.01 13.68 -9.96
CA ASP A 87 0.41 14.44 -8.79
C ASP A 87 0.31 13.59 -7.52
N LEU A 88 1.20 12.61 -7.44
CA LEU A 88 1.30 11.66 -6.34
C LEU A 88 2.69 11.76 -5.71
N GLU A 89 2.78 11.28 -4.48
CA GLU A 89 4.05 11.09 -3.79
C GLU A 89 4.93 10.04 -4.48
N PRO A 90 6.27 10.13 -4.34
CA PRO A 90 7.20 9.18 -4.95
C PRO A 90 6.89 7.71 -4.63
N VAL A 91 6.38 7.41 -3.43
CA VAL A 91 6.05 6.04 -3.00
C VAL A 91 5.09 5.35 -3.97
N TYR A 92 4.10 6.05 -4.53
CA TYR A 92 3.15 5.48 -5.47
C TYR A 92 3.78 5.10 -6.81
N TYR A 93 4.81 5.84 -7.24
CA TYR A 93 5.57 5.52 -8.44
C TYR A 93 6.39 4.24 -8.27
N TYR A 94 7.05 4.09 -7.12
CA TYR A 94 7.83 2.89 -6.81
C TYR A 94 6.93 1.66 -6.67
N ARG A 95 5.86 1.75 -5.87
CA ARG A 95 4.91 0.64 -5.69
C ARG A 95 4.28 0.22 -7.01
N TYR A 96 3.89 1.18 -7.85
CA TYR A 96 3.32 0.85 -9.16
C TYR A 96 4.36 0.19 -10.07
N ALA A 97 5.59 0.70 -10.13
CA ALA A 97 6.66 0.08 -10.92
C ALA A 97 6.99 -1.34 -10.44
N GLU A 98 7.03 -1.59 -9.14
CA GLU A 98 7.25 -2.93 -8.58
C GLU A 98 6.10 -3.89 -8.93
N SER A 99 4.85 -3.45 -8.76
CA SER A 99 3.68 -4.22 -9.17
C SER A 99 3.69 -4.55 -10.66
N LEU A 100 4.09 -3.60 -11.52
CA LEU A 100 4.25 -3.83 -12.96
C LEU A 100 5.35 -4.85 -13.28
N ARG A 101 6.49 -4.80 -12.58
CA ARG A 101 7.57 -5.79 -12.76
C ARG A 101 7.13 -7.19 -12.36
N PHE A 102 6.34 -7.31 -11.29
CA PHE A 102 5.78 -8.60 -10.87
C PHE A 102 4.95 -9.27 -11.97
N ILE A 103 4.17 -8.49 -12.72
CA ILE A 103 3.40 -8.97 -13.89
C ILE A 103 4.18 -8.90 -15.21
N CYS A 104 5.51 -8.82 -15.15
CA CYS A 104 6.43 -8.77 -16.30
C CYS A 104 6.25 -7.56 -17.25
N GLU A 105 5.54 -6.51 -16.84
CA GLU A 105 5.38 -5.27 -17.61
C GLU A 105 6.55 -4.29 -17.39
N ASN A 106 7.78 -4.79 -17.55
CA ASN A 106 9.02 -4.07 -17.22
C ASN A 106 9.15 -2.71 -17.93
N ALA A 107 8.77 -2.64 -19.21
CA ALA A 107 8.82 -1.39 -19.98
C ALA A 107 7.90 -0.30 -19.39
N LYS A 108 6.71 -0.68 -18.90
CA LYS A 108 5.81 0.26 -18.24
C LYS A 108 6.37 0.67 -16.88
N ALA A 109 6.94 -0.26 -16.12
CA ALA A 109 7.57 0.02 -14.83
C ALA A 109 8.67 1.08 -14.98
N ASP A 110 9.56 0.91 -15.96
CA ASP A 110 10.66 1.84 -16.21
C ASP A 110 10.13 3.22 -16.65
N ALA A 111 9.08 3.27 -17.47
CA ALA A 111 8.43 4.51 -17.87
C ALA A 111 7.84 5.28 -16.66
N ILE A 112 7.28 4.59 -15.67
CA ILE A 112 6.79 5.20 -14.42
C ILE A 112 7.94 5.80 -13.61
N ILE A 113 9.04 5.08 -13.46
CA ILE A 113 10.23 5.59 -12.76
C ILE A 113 10.84 6.80 -13.49
N GLU A 114 10.90 6.79 -14.81
CA GLU A 114 11.36 7.94 -15.60
C GLU A 114 10.44 9.16 -15.47
N LYS A 115 9.12 8.94 -15.33
CA LYS A 115 8.17 10.03 -15.03
C LYS A 115 8.49 10.68 -13.68
N LEU A 116 8.81 9.88 -12.64
CA LEU A 116 9.21 10.40 -11.33
C LEU A 116 10.50 11.24 -11.40
N LYS A 117 11.53 10.74 -12.10
CA LYS A 117 12.81 11.46 -12.27
C LYS A 117 12.61 12.82 -12.94
N ARG A 118 11.75 12.89 -13.96
CA ARG A 118 11.40 14.16 -14.62
C ARG A 118 10.64 15.12 -13.71
N LYS A 119 9.71 14.62 -12.90
CA LYS A 119 8.99 15.41 -11.87
C LYS A 119 9.98 16.05 -10.89
N SER A 120 10.93 15.27 -10.38
CA SER A 120 11.99 15.75 -9.47
C SER A 120 12.90 16.82 -10.10
N LYS A 121 13.34 16.62 -11.35
CA LYS A 121 14.15 17.65 -12.06
C LYS A 121 13.38 18.97 -12.24
N THR A 122 12.08 18.90 -12.48
CA THR A 122 11.23 20.08 -12.68
C THR A 122 11.00 20.84 -11.37
N SER A 123 10.80 20.14 -10.25
CA SER A 123 10.64 20.78 -8.94
C SER A 123 11.93 21.46 -8.45
N ILE A 124 13.10 20.93 -8.80
CA ILE A 124 14.40 21.56 -8.52
C ILE A 124 14.56 22.86 -9.31
N LYS A 125 14.27 22.85 -10.62
CA LYS A 125 14.39 24.05 -11.47
C LYS A 125 13.46 25.20 -11.07
N LYS A 126 12.30 24.91 -10.48
CA LYS A 126 11.35 25.95 -10.04
C LYS A 126 11.76 26.64 -8.73
N LYS A 127 12.75 26.11 -8.02
CA LYS A 127 13.28 26.66 -6.75
C LYS A 127 14.55 27.51 -6.93
N VAL A 128 15.07 27.62 -8.15
CA VAL A 128 16.22 28.46 -8.53
C VAL A 128 15.70 29.65 -9.31
#